data_AF-A0AAV3NW80-F1
#
_entry.id   AF-A0AAV3NW80-F1
#
_cell.length_a   1.000
_cell.length_b   1.000
_cell.length_c   1.000
_cell.angle_alpha   90.00
_cell.angle_beta   90.00
_cell.angle_gamma   90.00
#
_symmetry.space_group_name_H-M   'P 1'
#
loop_
_entity.id
_entity.type
_entity.pdbx_description
1 polymer ?
#
loop_
_entity_poly.entity_id
_entity_poly.type
_entity_poly.pdbx_seq_one_letter_code
_entity_poly.pdbx_strand_id
1 'polypeptide(L)'
;MSTTYQSIATIITSFPKITFFSSNYNHKRNNIYHFEQKGKSRISFSASSSSNVNWIKFDNVVSRKPFNENGYNDEFIVVNFYSFVFIQDPQELVSKHLSFMQLLHMQGRDIHGRIYLSEQGINAQYSGPSKDALSYFKWVKDDPRFADILVQISPAPNGHTFPRLKLRYKPSLVQLEGGISHLPLLEPSMRATALTPSEWRNRVEAANKGISSAVHEMETSYVILDVRNGYEWDVGHFEGAQRPNVDCFRSTSFGLSEEEIASDPLASVDKENTNVLMYCTGGIRCDVYSAILRQKGFKRLYTLKGGVSHYLEKEGFAGWVGNLFVFDSRLSLPPSMYKPDAKDKSITKPTSQAAPFAKCYICDSEVSELRHRNCANLDCNLLFLCCGNCVDVLKGCCCSKCVSAPRLRPVLPGHQRYKKWHIYRDICCKTDEMLIKNPLHDLEIV
;
A
#
# COMPACT_ATOMS: atom_id res chain seq x y z
N MET A 1 54.09 -42.49 -16.86
CA MET A 1 53.03 -41.47 -16.62
C MET A 1 53.09 -41.11 -15.15
N SER A 2 53.21 -39.82 -14.80
CA SER A 2 53.46 -39.35 -13.43
C SER A 2 52.28 -39.71 -12.50
N THR A 3 52.43 -40.57 -11.49
CA THR A 3 52.99 -40.33 -10.14
C THR A 3 52.33 -39.19 -9.36
N THR A 4 51.72 -39.57 -8.23
CA THR A 4 51.02 -38.73 -7.25
C THR A 4 51.44 -39.21 -5.85
N TYR A 5 52.11 -38.40 -5.02
CA TYR A 5 52.36 -38.76 -3.61
C TYR A 5 52.54 -37.54 -2.68
N GLN A 6 51.73 -37.57 -1.61
CA GLN A 6 51.80 -36.98 -0.25
C GLN A 6 53.06 -36.22 0.25
N SER A 7 52.81 -35.21 1.11
CA SER A 7 53.23 -35.08 2.54
C SER A 7 53.03 -33.62 3.01
N ILE A 8 52.33 -33.30 4.12
CA ILE A 8 52.66 -33.42 5.56
C ILE A 8 53.73 -32.41 6.05
N ALA A 9 53.43 -31.79 7.19
CA ALA A 9 53.89 -30.48 7.69
C ALA A 9 55.17 -30.45 8.57
N THR A 10 55.35 -29.31 9.28
CA THR A 10 56.27 -29.00 10.44
C THR A 10 57.66 -28.47 10.01
N ILE A 11 58.28 -27.39 10.56
CA ILE A 11 58.43 -26.88 11.96
C ILE A 11 58.59 -25.33 12.08
N ILE A 12 57.87 -24.71 13.04
CA ILE A 12 58.21 -23.68 14.09
C ILE A 12 59.33 -22.62 13.77
N THR A 13 59.29 -21.29 14.02
CA THR A 13 58.81 -20.36 15.11
C THR A 13 58.48 -18.97 14.48
N SER A 14 57.76 -17.97 15.05
CA SER A 14 57.68 -17.42 16.43
C SER A 14 56.46 -16.47 16.64
N PHE A 15 55.97 -16.36 17.88
CA PHE A 15 54.97 -15.38 18.40
C PHE A 15 55.67 -14.19 19.12
N PRO A 16 55.03 -13.20 19.82
CA PRO A 16 53.60 -12.97 20.17
C PRO A 16 53.10 -11.54 19.76
N LYS A 17 51.99 -10.91 20.19
CA LYS A 17 50.98 -11.08 21.28
C LYS A 17 49.57 -10.65 20.81
N ILE A 18 48.52 -11.10 21.53
CA ILE A 18 47.20 -10.44 21.66
C ILE A 18 46.87 -10.40 23.17
N THR A 19 46.19 -9.36 23.66
CA THR A 19 45.64 -9.30 25.03
C THR A 19 44.19 -8.83 25.04
N PHE A 20 43.32 -9.64 25.64
CA PHE A 20 41.98 -9.26 26.09
C PHE A 20 42.04 -8.60 27.47
N PHE A 21 41.02 -7.82 27.84
CA PHE A 21 40.50 -7.79 29.21
C PHE A 21 38.99 -7.54 29.22
N SER A 22 38.30 -8.17 30.18
CA SER A 22 36.87 -8.00 30.45
C SER A 22 36.67 -7.28 31.78
N SER A 23 35.48 -6.70 32.01
CA SER A 23 34.94 -6.58 33.36
C SER A 23 33.41 -6.50 33.38
N ASN A 24 32.80 -7.29 34.27
CA ASN A 24 31.48 -7.02 34.82
C ASN A 24 31.71 -6.39 36.21
N TYR A 25 30.92 -5.38 36.61
CA TYR A 25 30.18 -5.36 37.90
C TYR A 25 29.32 -4.10 38.08
N ASN A 26 28.26 -4.22 38.88
CA ASN A 26 27.33 -3.15 39.25
C ASN A 26 27.91 -2.19 40.32
N HIS A 27 27.63 -0.88 40.24
CA HIS A 27 26.80 -0.19 41.26
C HIS A 27 26.44 1.29 40.99
N LYS A 28 25.26 1.68 41.49
CA LYS A 28 24.71 3.03 41.77
C LYS A 28 25.72 4.21 41.83
N ARG A 29 25.34 5.35 41.23
CA ARG A 29 24.97 6.59 41.98
C ARG A 29 24.36 7.68 41.07
N ASN A 30 23.53 8.52 41.69
CA ASN A 30 22.94 9.73 41.10
C ASN A 30 24.03 10.73 40.70
N ASN A 31 23.73 11.59 39.71
CA ASN A 31 24.15 12.98 39.78
C ASN A 31 23.06 13.90 39.22
N ILE A 32 22.56 14.76 40.11
CA ILE A 32 21.68 15.89 39.82
C ILE A 32 22.59 17.04 39.41
N TYR A 33 22.29 17.73 38.31
CA TYR A 33 22.91 19.02 38.01
C TYR A 33 21.85 20.11 38.04
N HIS A 34 21.92 20.94 39.09
CA HIS A 34 21.26 22.23 39.16
C HIS A 34 21.86 23.16 38.10
N PHE A 35 21.01 23.97 37.46
CA PHE A 35 21.44 25.22 36.82
C PHE A 35 20.83 26.40 37.59
N GLU A 36 21.70 27.34 37.97
CA GLU A 36 21.39 28.45 38.86
C GLU A 36 21.08 29.73 38.05
N GLN A 37 20.11 30.55 38.49
CA GLN A 37 19.75 31.80 37.81
C GLN A 37 20.48 33.03 38.38
N LYS A 38 21.11 33.82 37.50
CA LYS A 38 21.33 35.28 37.63
C LYS A 38 21.38 35.87 36.20
N GLY A 39 20.80 37.02 35.86
CA GLY A 39 19.85 37.87 36.56
C GLY A 39 19.45 39.12 35.73
N LYS A 40 18.15 39.38 35.61
CA LYS A 40 17.45 40.66 35.29
C LYS A 40 18.10 41.71 34.35
N SER A 41 17.39 41.99 33.26
CA SER A 41 17.11 43.38 32.83
C SER A 41 15.63 43.51 32.42
N ARG A 42 15.02 44.66 32.75
CA ARG A 42 13.56 44.88 32.75
C ARG A 42 13.15 45.62 31.48
N ILE A 43 12.17 45.10 30.72
CA ILE A 43 11.26 45.92 29.90
C ILE A 43 9.85 45.40 30.13
N SER A 44 8.96 46.30 30.53
CA SER A 44 7.52 46.08 30.67
C SER A 44 6.79 46.93 29.66
N PHE A 45 5.71 46.46 29.05
CA PHE A 45 4.47 47.25 28.92
C PHE A 45 3.25 46.37 28.58
N SER A 46 2.13 46.73 29.22
CA SER A 46 0.71 46.47 28.92
C SER A 46 0.30 45.33 27.97
N ALA A 47 -0.55 44.45 28.48
CA ALA A 47 -1.50 43.71 27.66
C ALA A 47 -2.64 44.62 27.19
N SER A 48 -3.03 44.53 25.92
CA SER A 48 -4.29 45.05 25.39
C SER A 48 -4.91 44.05 24.42
N SER A 49 -6.15 43.66 24.68
CA SER A 49 -6.92 42.73 23.86
C SER A 49 -7.41 43.38 22.56
N SER A 50 -7.07 42.79 21.41
CA SER A 50 -7.86 42.94 20.19
C SER A 50 -7.58 41.79 19.23
N SER A 51 -8.52 40.86 19.14
CA SER A 51 -8.57 39.84 18.09
C SER A 51 -8.86 40.47 16.73
N ASN A 52 -8.00 40.24 15.74
CA ASN A 52 -8.34 40.36 14.31
C ASN A 52 -7.32 39.58 13.47
N VAL A 53 -7.54 38.26 13.34
CA VAL A 53 -6.84 37.46 12.33
C VAL A 53 -7.69 37.47 11.07
N ASN A 54 -7.28 38.27 10.08
CA ASN A 54 -7.95 38.35 8.79
C ASN A 54 -7.76 37.02 8.04
N TRP A 55 -8.86 36.32 7.79
CA TRP A 55 -8.88 35.15 6.90
C TRP A 55 -8.73 35.60 5.45
N ILE A 56 -7.53 35.41 4.88
CA ILE A 56 -7.30 35.58 3.45
C ILE A 56 -7.99 34.42 2.72
N LYS A 57 -9.07 34.70 2.00
CA LYS A 57 -9.66 33.75 1.05
C LYS A 57 -8.70 33.52 -0.11
N PHE A 58 -8.31 32.28 -0.32
CA PHE A 58 -7.65 31.84 -1.55
C PHE A 58 -8.59 30.95 -2.35
N ASP A 59 -9.18 31.51 -3.39
CA ASP A 59 -9.86 30.76 -4.43
C ASP A 59 -8.81 30.10 -5.35
N ASN A 60 -8.67 28.77 -5.26
CA ASN A 60 -8.31 27.89 -6.38
C ASN A 60 -8.33 26.40 -5.95
N VAL A 61 -9.52 25.90 -5.62
CA VAL A 61 -9.78 24.46 -5.51
C VAL A 61 -10.66 24.04 -6.71
N VAL A 62 -10.07 23.32 -7.66
CA VAL A 62 -10.82 22.76 -8.80
C VAL A 62 -11.54 21.46 -8.38
N SER A 63 -12.61 21.63 -7.60
CA SER A 63 -13.67 20.64 -7.43
C SER A 63 -14.97 21.30 -6.92
N ARG A 64 -15.84 21.74 -7.84
CA ARG A 64 -17.16 22.29 -7.48
C ARG A 64 -18.19 21.19 -7.15
N LYS A 65 -18.20 20.76 -5.89
CA LYS A 65 -19.44 20.77 -5.08
C LYS A 65 -19.10 21.63 -3.85
N PRO A 66 -19.96 22.58 -3.43
CA PRO A 66 -19.67 23.40 -2.26
C PRO A 66 -19.56 22.49 -1.03
N PHE A 67 -18.43 22.55 -0.32
CA PHE A 67 -18.31 21.90 0.98
C PHE A 67 -19.27 22.62 1.93
N ASN A 68 -20.34 21.94 2.34
CA ASN A 68 -21.36 22.54 3.19
C ASN A 68 -20.80 22.69 4.61
N GLU A 69 -20.40 23.91 4.98
CA GLU A 69 -19.81 24.20 6.30
C GLU A 69 -20.77 23.92 7.47
N ASN A 70 -22.06 23.74 7.18
CA ASN A 70 -23.12 23.41 8.14
C ASN A 70 -23.55 21.94 8.14
N GLY A 71 -22.72 21.01 7.65
CA GLY A 71 -23.01 19.57 7.63
C GLY A 71 -21.78 18.70 7.84
N TYR A 72 -21.33 18.55 9.09
CA TYR A 72 -20.37 17.51 9.45
C TYR A 72 -21.06 16.15 9.39
N ASN A 73 -20.99 15.44 8.26
CA ASN A 73 -21.23 14.00 8.27
C ASN A 73 -20.06 13.32 9.00
N ASP A 74 -20.38 12.54 10.03
CA ASP A 74 -19.43 11.67 10.76
C ASP A 74 -18.91 10.48 9.92
N GLU A 75 -18.99 10.60 8.59
CA GLU A 75 -18.50 9.61 7.65
C GLU A 75 -16.99 9.45 7.77
N PHE A 76 -16.58 8.19 7.91
CA PHE A 76 -15.19 7.81 7.86
C PHE A 76 -14.71 7.77 6.42
N ILE A 77 -13.52 8.30 6.20
CA ILE A 77 -12.81 8.25 4.92
C ILE A 77 -11.45 7.57 5.10
N VAL A 78 -10.88 7.11 3.99
CA VAL A 78 -9.45 6.85 3.85
C VAL A 78 -8.85 7.93 2.98
N VAL A 79 -7.83 8.59 3.51
CA VAL A 79 -6.95 9.51 2.80
C VAL A 79 -5.68 8.76 2.40
N ASN A 80 -5.28 8.88 1.15
CA ASN A 80 -4.03 8.33 0.61
C ASN A 80 -3.28 9.41 -0.17
N PHE A 81 -1.97 9.54 0.06
CA PHE A 81 -1.09 10.40 -0.73
C PHE A 81 0.37 10.00 -0.59
N TYR A 82 1.21 10.47 -1.51
CA TYR A 82 2.66 10.42 -1.41
C TYR A 82 3.28 11.65 -2.05
N SER A 83 4.54 11.93 -1.75
CA SER A 83 5.34 12.93 -2.45
C SER A 83 6.81 12.51 -2.46
N PHE A 84 7.48 12.68 -3.59
CA PHE A 84 8.94 12.54 -3.70
C PHE A 84 9.59 13.92 -3.63
N VAL A 85 10.14 14.25 -2.46
CA VAL A 85 10.80 15.52 -2.16
C VAL A 85 11.95 15.28 -1.19
N PHE A 86 13.03 16.05 -1.31
CA PHE A 86 14.17 15.90 -0.40
C PHE A 86 13.79 16.32 1.03
N ILE A 87 14.08 15.45 1.99
CA ILE A 87 13.90 15.71 3.42
C ILE A 87 15.26 15.52 4.09
N GLN A 88 15.89 16.65 4.47
CA GLN A 88 17.24 16.66 5.04
C GLN A 88 17.35 15.90 6.37
N ASP A 89 16.40 16.11 7.29
CA ASP A 89 16.27 15.31 8.51
C ASP A 89 14.86 14.71 8.60
N PRO A 90 14.69 13.43 8.20
CA PRO A 90 13.40 12.76 8.28
C PRO A 90 13.04 12.33 9.72
N GLN A 91 13.99 12.28 10.67
CA GLN A 91 13.69 11.95 12.07
C GLN A 91 13.13 13.17 12.82
N GLU A 92 13.68 14.36 12.57
CA GLU A 92 13.12 15.62 13.05
C GLU A 92 11.70 15.82 12.50
N LEU A 93 11.49 15.55 11.21
CA LEU A 93 10.17 15.67 10.60
C LEU A 93 9.17 14.62 11.12
N VAL A 94 9.60 13.37 11.31
CA VAL A 94 8.79 12.35 12.04
C VAL A 94 8.38 12.86 13.42
N SER A 95 9.29 13.50 14.15
CA SER A 95 9.03 14.04 15.49
C SER A 95 8.02 15.21 15.46
N LYS A 96 8.10 16.10 14.46
CA LYS A 96 7.11 17.16 14.22
C LYS A 96 5.72 16.57 13.91
N HIS A 97 5.63 15.59 13.02
CA HIS A 97 4.37 14.93 12.68
C HIS A 97 3.77 14.15 13.87
N LEU A 98 4.60 13.49 14.70
CA LEU A 98 4.15 12.82 15.93
C LEU A 98 3.58 13.82 16.94
N SER A 99 4.26 14.95 17.13
CA SER A 99 3.82 16.02 18.04
C SER A 99 2.46 16.58 17.61
N PHE A 100 2.27 16.80 16.31
CA PHE A 100 0.98 17.25 15.77
C PHE A 100 -0.12 16.19 15.90
N MET A 101 0.17 14.92 15.63
CA MET A 101 -0.79 13.83 15.86
C MET A 101 -1.19 13.69 17.33
N GLN A 102 -0.25 13.91 18.27
CA GLN A 102 -0.56 13.92 19.69
C GLN A 102 -1.46 15.10 20.08
N LEU A 103 -1.24 16.29 19.51
CA LEU A 103 -2.13 17.44 19.68
C LEU A 103 -3.54 17.15 19.17
N LEU A 104 -3.68 16.54 17.98
CA LEU A 104 -4.97 16.12 17.44
C LEU A 104 -5.67 15.11 18.37
N HIS A 105 -4.94 14.12 18.87
CA HIS A 105 -5.48 13.13 19.81
C HIS A 105 -5.96 13.77 21.13
N MET A 106 -5.21 14.74 21.68
CA MET A 106 -5.63 15.52 22.85
C MET A 106 -6.88 16.38 22.60
N GLN A 107 -7.17 16.73 21.34
CA GLN A 107 -8.41 17.39 20.91
C GLN A 107 -9.57 16.41 20.67
N GLY A 108 -9.41 15.12 21.00
CA GLY A 108 -10.43 14.08 20.82
C GLY A 108 -10.58 13.55 19.40
N ARG A 109 -9.59 13.81 18.52
CA ARG A 109 -9.64 13.41 17.11
C ARG A 109 -9.09 12.00 16.90
N ASP A 110 -9.70 11.24 15.99
CA ASP A 110 -9.34 9.84 15.76
C ASP A 110 -8.77 9.59 14.35
N ILE A 111 -7.50 9.15 14.30
CA ILE A 111 -6.77 8.90 13.04
C ILE A 111 -5.94 7.62 13.17
N HIS A 112 -6.33 6.59 12.41
CA HIS A 112 -5.60 5.33 12.30
C HIS A 112 -5.05 5.13 10.90
N GLY A 113 -3.79 4.72 10.78
CA GLY A 113 -3.14 4.61 9.48
C GLY A 113 -1.66 4.23 9.50
N ARG A 114 -1.01 4.47 8.37
CA ARG A 114 0.42 4.27 8.14
C ARG A 114 0.96 5.53 7.49
N ILE A 115 1.94 6.16 8.11
CA ILE A 115 2.60 7.35 7.59
C ILE A 115 4.10 7.07 7.69
N TYR A 116 4.75 7.05 6.54
CA TYR A 116 6.18 6.80 6.42
C TYR A 116 6.86 8.00 5.81
N LEU A 117 7.96 8.42 6.43
CA LEU A 117 8.85 9.45 5.91
C LEU A 117 10.23 8.84 5.67
N SER A 118 10.90 9.30 4.62
CA SER A 118 12.29 8.98 4.29
C SER A 118 12.99 10.26 3.82
N GLU A 119 14.29 10.16 3.54
CA GLU A 119 15.10 11.20 2.90
C GLU A 119 14.55 11.63 1.52
N GLN A 120 13.78 10.74 0.88
CA GLN A 120 13.15 10.93 -0.44
C GLN A 120 11.69 11.39 -0.38
N GLY A 121 11.07 11.57 0.80
CA GLY A 121 9.73 12.16 0.91
C GLY A 121 8.78 11.50 1.90
N ILE A 122 7.49 11.46 1.55
CA ILE A 122 6.39 10.97 2.41
C ILE A 122 5.47 10.01 1.66
N ASN A 123 4.96 8.99 2.35
CA ASN A 123 3.88 8.10 1.90
C ASN A 123 2.90 7.88 3.06
N ALA A 124 1.64 8.25 2.86
CA ALA A 124 0.62 8.28 3.90
C ALA A 124 -0.67 7.62 3.43
N GLN A 125 -1.16 6.67 4.21
CA GLN A 125 -2.47 6.03 4.03
C GLN A 125 -3.13 5.87 5.39
N TYR A 126 -4.22 6.59 5.65
CA TYR A 126 -4.86 6.64 6.96
C TYR A 126 -6.36 6.88 6.85
N SER A 127 -7.06 6.65 7.96
CA SER A 127 -8.51 6.65 8.08
C SER A 127 -8.95 7.37 9.34
N GLY A 128 -10.14 7.96 9.32
CA GLY A 128 -10.79 8.61 10.45
C GLY A 128 -12.06 9.33 10.02
N PRO A 129 -12.81 9.94 10.95
CA PRO A 129 -13.89 10.85 10.62
C PRO A 129 -13.39 11.93 9.65
N SER A 130 -14.21 12.32 8.68
CA SER A 130 -13.79 13.23 7.59
C SER A 130 -13.12 14.51 8.08
N LYS A 131 -13.65 15.13 9.14
CA LYS A 131 -13.08 16.34 9.77
C LYS A 131 -11.67 16.13 10.31
N ASP A 132 -11.37 14.95 10.86
CA ASP A 132 -10.12 14.63 11.53
C ASP A 132 -9.05 14.24 10.53
N ALA A 133 -9.38 13.31 9.63
CA ALA A 133 -8.50 12.88 8.56
C ALA A 133 -8.05 14.07 7.69
N LEU A 134 -8.97 14.98 7.35
CA LEU A 134 -8.63 16.19 6.60
C LEU A 134 -7.85 17.23 7.43
N SER A 135 -7.93 17.22 8.75
CA SER A 135 -7.15 18.15 9.59
C SER A 135 -5.65 17.83 9.57
N TYR A 136 -5.28 16.54 9.56
CA TYR A 136 -3.88 16.16 9.34
C TYR A 136 -3.40 16.48 7.92
N PHE A 137 -4.21 16.22 6.88
CA PHE A 137 -3.84 16.59 5.51
C PHE A 137 -3.58 18.10 5.35
N LYS A 138 -4.46 18.96 5.88
CA LYS A 138 -4.29 20.42 5.83
C LYS A 138 -2.95 20.85 6.43
N TRP A 139 -2.65 20.39 7.65
CA TRP A 139 -1.38 20.69 8.30
C TRP A 139 -0.15 20.19 7.52
N VAL A 140 -0.25 19.04 6.85
CA VAL A 140 0.83 18.58 5.96
C VAL A 140 1.01 19.53 4.76
N LYS A 141 -0.07 20.08 4.19
CA LYS A 141 0.03 21.05 3.07
C LYS A 141 0.64 22.40 3.47
N ASP A 142 0.60 22.77 4.76
CA ASP A 142 1.18 24.02 5.26
C ASP A 142 2.73 24.02 5.18
N ASP A 143 3.35 22.85 5.04
CA ASP A 143 4.76 22.70 4.67
C ASP A 143 4.93 22.91 3.15
N PRO A 144 5.74 23.89 2.69
CA PRO A 144 5.94 24.16 1.27
C PRO A 144 6.41 22.96 0.44
N ARG A 145 7.09 21.98 1.07
CA ARG A 145 7.54 20.74 0.40
C ARG A 145 6.38 19.83 -0.01
N PHE A 146 5.19 20.05 0.55
CA PHE A 146 4.01 19.20 0.38
C PHE A 146 2.80 19.98 -0.18
N ALA A 147 2.98 21.24 -0.56
CA ALA A 147 1.92 22.13 -1.06
C ALA A 147 1.21 21.57 -2.31
N ASP A 148 1.90 20.86 -3.19
CA ASP A 148 1.34 20.32 -4.44
C ASP A 148 0.89 18.85 -4.36
N ILE A 149 0.80 18.28 -3.14
CA ILE A 149 0.35 16.89 -2.98
C ILE A 149 -1.07 16.69 -3.54
N LEU A 150 -1.17 15.74 -4.48
CA LEU A 150 -2.44 15.16 -4.91
C LEU A 150 -2.95 14.19 -3.85
N VAL A 151 -4.06 14.54 -3.22
CA VAL A 151 -4.74 13.70 -2.23
C VAL A 151 -5.80 12.83 -2.89
N GLN A 152 -5.80 11.54 -2.57
CA GLN A 152 -6.88 10.61 -2.92
C GLN A 152 -7.75 10.39 -1.67
N ILE A 153 -9.06 10.43 -1.84
CA ILE A 153 -10.04 10.18 -0.79
C ILE A 153 -10.96 9.06 -1.24
N SER A 154 -11.29 8.13 -0.35
CA SER A 154 -12.21 7.01 -0.61
C SER A 154 -13.07 6.74 0.64
N PRO A 155 -14.34 6.34 0.49
CA PRO A 155 -15.24 6.14 1.62
C PRO A 155 -14.85 4.92 2.46
N ALA A 156 -15.12 4.98 3.75
CA ALA A 156 -14.89 3.89 4.71
C ALA A 156 -16.15 3.65 5.56
N PRO A 157 -17.23 3.08 4.97
CA PRO A 157 -18.54 2.96 5.63
C PRO A 157 -18.53 2.09 6.90
N ASN A 158 -17.49 1.28 7.11
CA ASN A 158 -17.31 0.42 8.28
C ASN A 158 -16.35 1.03 9.33
N GLY A 159 -16.17 2.36 9.33
CA GLY A 159 -15.26 3.05 10.24
C GLY A 159 -13.78 2.92 9.85
N HIS A 160 -12.90 2.89 10.85
CA HIS A 160 -11.45 2.78 10.62
C HIS A 160 -11.04 1.55 9.81
N THR A 161 -10.23 1.77 8.78
CA THR A 161 -9.71 0.70 7.92
C THR A 161 -8.34 0.18 8.36
N PHE A 162 -7.72 0.89 9.31
CA PHE A 162 -6.47 0.53 9.97
C PHE A 162 -6.70 0.31 11.47
N PRO A 163 -6.02 -0.67 12.10
CA PRO A 163 -6.25 -1.01 13.51
C PRO A 163 -5.60 -0.04 14.51
N ARG A 164 -4.69 0.84 14.05
CA ARG A 164 -4.01 1.90 14.82
C ARG A 164 -3.15 2.76 13.91
N LEU A 165 -2.72 3.92 14.40
CA LEU A 165 -1.67 4.71 13.76
C LEU A 165 -0.29 4.02 13.81
N LYS A 166 0.47 4.16 12.73
CA LYS A 166 1.89 3.80 12.60
C LYS A 166 2.61 4.91 11.82
N LEU A 167 3.06 5.94 12.54
CA LEU A 167 3.87 7.02 12.01
C LEU A 167 5.33 6.78 12.37
N ARG A 168 6.23 6.74 11.39
CA ARG A 168 7.67 6.48 11.61
C ARG A 168 8.53 6.74 10.38
N TYR A 169 9.82 6.91 10.61
CA TYR A 169 10.83 6.79 9.57
C TYR A 169 10.81 5.41 8.88
N LYS A 170 11.13 5.42 7.58
CA LYS A 170 11.50 4.24 6.79
C LYS A 170 12.59 4.61 5.79
N PRO A 171 13.61 3.75 5.57
CA PRO A 171 14.62 3.98 4.53
C PRO A 171 14.07 3.84 3.10
N SER A 172 12.80 3.42 2.95
CA SER A 172 12.10 3.43 1.68
C SER A 172 10.59 3.64 1.91
N LEU A 173 9.99 4.47 1.06
CA LEU A 173 8.54 4.70 0.99
C LEU A 173 7.76 3.54 0.35
N VAL A 174 8.43 2.69 -0.47
CA VAL A 174 7.83 1.52 -1.13
C VAL A 174 8.86 0.39 -1.32
N GLN A 175 8.49 -0.84 -0.97
CA GLN A 175 9.45 -1.95 -0.92
C GLN A 175 9.80 -2.46 -2.32
N LEU A 176 11.06 -2.28 -2.70
CA LEU A 176 11.72 -2.83 -3.89
C LEU A 176 12.94 -3.67 -3.47
N GLU A 177 13.28 -4.72 -4.20
CA GLU A 177 14.58 -5.40 -4.11
C GLU A 177 15.72 -4.38 -4.32
N GLY A 178 16.82 -4.49 -3.56
CA GLY A 178 17.90 -3.48 -3.60
C GLY A 178 17.55 -2.10 -3.00
N GLY A 179 16.30 -1.88 -2.58
CA GLY A 179 15.82 -0.58 -2.08
C GLY A 179 15.60 0.44 -3.19
N ILE A 180 15.34 1.71 -2.82
CA ILE A 180 15.05 2.79 -3.78
C ILE A 180 15.96 4.02 -3.62
N SER A 181 16.84 4.02 -2.62
CA SER A 181 17.69 5.17 -2.26
C SER A 181 18.71 5.53 -3.34
N HIS A 182 19.04 4.57 -4.22
CA HIS A 182 19.91 4.74 -5.38
C HIS A 182 19.17 5.25 -6.64
N LEU A 183 17.83 5.31 -6.62
CA LEU A 183 17.03 5.77 -7.74
C LEU A 183 16.84 7.29 -7.71
N PRO A 184 16.98 8.01 -8.84
CA PRO A 184 16.86 9.46 -8.93
C PRO A 184 15.39 9.93 -8.91
N LEU A 185 14.60 9.49 -7.93
CA LEU A 185 13.15 9.75 -7.83
C LEU A 185 12.80 11.23 -7.63
N LEU A 186 13.75 11.99 -7.09
CA LEU A 186 13.65 13.44 -6.89
C LEU A 186 13.79 14.23 -8.20
N GLU A 187 14.30 13.61 -9.28
CA GLU A 187 14.42 14.21 -10.60
C GLU A 187 13.15 13.91 -11.42
N PRO A 188 12.29 14.90 -11.75
CA PRO A 188 11.03 14.64 -12.46
C PRO A 188 11.22 14.03 -13.85
N SER A 189 12.32 14.36 -14.54
CA SER A 189 12.70 13.82 -15.86
C SER A 189 12.99 12.31 -15.84
N MET A 190 13.45 11.79 -14.70
CA MET A 190 13.75 10.36 -14.55
C MET A 190 12.48 9.53 -14.35
N ARG A 191 11.38 10.13 -13.92
CA ARG A 191 10.07 9.47 -13.79
C ARG A 191 9.31 9.47 -15.12
N ALA A 192 8.21 8.71 -15.16
CA ALA A 192 7.27 8.69 -16.26
C ALA A 192 6.45 9.98 -16.36
N THR A 193 6.05 10.36 -17.57
CA THR A 193 5.16 11.50 -17.81
C THR A 193 3.77 11.22 -17.22
N ALA A 194 3.35 12.03 -16.25
CA ALA A 194 2.08 11.85 -15.56
C ALA A 194 0.89 12.34 -16.41
N LEU A 195 0.06 11.41 -16.89
CA LEU A 195 -1.18 11.66 -17.62
C LEU A 195 -2.35 11.89 -16.65
N THR A 196 -3.18 12.89 -16.92
CA THR A 196 -4.48 13.04 -16.24
C THR A 196 -5.39 11.83 -16.52
N PRO A 197 -6.44 11.59 -15.70
CA PRO A 197 -7.39 10.51 -15.96
C PRO A 197 -8.00 10.52 -17.37
N SER A 198 -8.32 11.70 -17.90
CA SER A 198 -8.89 11.83 -19.25
C SER A 198 -7.88 11.49 -20.35
N GLU A 199 -6.63 11.94 -20.22
CA GLU A 199 -5.55 11.59 -21.16
C GLU A 199 -5.23 10.09 -21.09
N TRP A 200 -5.22 9.52 -19.88
CA TRP A 200 -5.01 8.09 -19.67
C TRP A 200 -6.09 7.25 -20.37
N ARG A 201 -7.38 7.58 -20.19
CA ARG A 201 -8.47 6.91 -20.92
C ARG A 201 -8.21 6.94 -22.42
N ASN A 202 -7.95 8.12 -22.97
CA ASN A 202 -7.76 8.28 -24.42
C ASN A 202 -6.57 7.45 -24.94
N ARG A 203 -5.48 7.33 -24.16
CA ARG A 203 -4.32 6.49 -24.50
C ARG A 203 -4.61 4.98 -24.38
N VAL A 204 -5.37 4.54 -23.38
CA VAL A 204 -5.81 3.14 -23.23
C VAL A 204 -6.78 2.75 -24.36
N GLU A 205 -7.74 3.62 -24.70
CA GLU A 205 -8.63 3.40 -25.84
C GLU A 205 -7.86 3.31 -27.16
N ALA A 206 -6.84 4.14 -27.36
CA ALA A 206 -5.97 4.07 -28.55
C ALA A 206 -5.19 2.75 -28.61
N ALA A 207 -4.61 2.31 -27.49
CA ALA A 207 -3.92 1.03 -27.39
C ALA A 207 -4.85 -0.16 -27.72
N ASN A 208 -6.06 -0.18 -27.15
CA ASN A 208 -7.03 -1.27 -27.36
C ASN A 208 -7.62 -1.29 -28.78
N LYS A 209 -7.73 -0.13 -29.45
CA LYS A 209 -8.06 -0.03 -30.87
C LYS A 209 -6.92 -0.58 -31.75
N GLY A 210 -5.67 -0.25 -31.45
CA GLY A 210 -4.49 -0.78 -32.15
C GLY A 210 -4.38 -2.31 -32.06
N ILE A 211 -4.71 -2.90 -30.91
CA ILE A 211 -4.77 -4.36 -30.71
C ILE A 211 -5.86 -5.02 -31.60
N SER A 212 -6.93 -4.30 -31.93
CA SER A 212 -8.05 -4.81 -32.73
C SER A 212 -7.84 -4.71 -34.24
N SER A 213 -6.92 -3.85 -34.71
CA SER A 213 -6.71 -3.55 -36.13
C SER A 213 -5.38 -4.11 -36.64
N ALA A 214 -5.34 -5.43 -36.87
CA ALA A 214 -4.20 -6.12 -37.47
C ALA A 214 -4.07 -5.89 -38.99
N VAL A 215 -4.12 -4.63 -39.46
CA VAL A 215 -3.95 -4.26 -40.87
C VAL A 215 -3.18 -2.93 -41.00
N HIS A 216 -1.93 -3.05 -41.48
CA HIS A 216 -1.10 -2.01 -42.14
C HIS A 216 -1.32 -0.53 -41.80
N GLU A 217 -0.52 0.01 -40.89
CA GLU A 217 0.48 1.08 -41.11
C GLU A 217 1.20 1.40 -39.76
N MET A 218 2.50 1.73 -39.80
CA MET A 218 3.29 2.10 -38.59
C MET A 218 2.76 3.43 -38.00
N GLU A 219 2.92 3.80 -36.73
CA GLU A 219 4.22 4.00 -36.04
C GLU A 219 4.17 3.88 -34.49
N THR A 220 2.99 3.70 -33.87
CA THR A 220 2.86 3.91 -32.42
C THR A 220 2.48 2.61 -31.67
N SER A 221 3.49 1.84 -31.28
CA SER A 221 3.32 0.71 -30.35
C SER A 221 2.93 1.18 -28.94
N TYR A 222 2.09 0.39 -28.26
CA TYR A 222 1.60 0.62 -26.90
C TYR A 222 1.70 -0.65 -26.06
N VAL A 223 2.12 -0.50 -24.80
CA VAL A 223 2.06 -1.56 -23.79
C VAL A 223 1.42 -0.99 -22.53
N ILE A 224 0.33 -1.63 -22.06
CA ILE A 224 -0.33 -1.26 -20.80
C ILE A 224 0.22 -2.15 -19.68
N LEU A 225 0.97 -1.56 -18.76
CA LEU A 225 1.57 -2.26 -17.62
C LEU A 225 0.81 -1.97 -16.34
N ASP A 226 0.31 -3.04 -15.73
CA ASP A 226 -0.09 -3.02 -14.34
C ASP A 226 1.15 -3.20 -13.45
N VAL A 227 1.56 -2.16 -12.72
CA VAL A 227 2.71 -2.19 -11.80
C VAL A 227 2.26 -2.61 -10.38
N ARG A 228 1.20 -3.43 -10.32
CA ARG A 228 0.66 -4.03 -9.10
C ARG A 228 1.08 -5.49 -8.96
N ASN A 229 0.68 -6.12 -7.87
CA ASN A 229 0.84 -7.56 -7.69
C ASN A 229 -0.26 -8.29 -8.49
N GLY A 230 -0.02 -9.54 -8.93
CA GLY A 230 -0.98 -10.32 -9.72
C GLY A 230 -2.36 -10.44 -9.07
N TYR A 231 -2.40 -10.64 -7.74
CA TYR A 231 -3.65 -10.67 -6.97
C TYR A 231 -4.43 -9.34 -7.03
N GLU A 232 -3.79 -8.19 -7.28
CA GLU A 232 -4.51 -6.92 -7.42
C GLU A 232 -5.17 -6.79 -8.79
N TRP A 233 -4.58 -7.42 -9.82
CA TRP A 233 -5.14 -7.53 -11.17
C TRP A 233 -6.33 -8.49 -11.19
N ASP A 234 -6.28 -9.58 -10.42
CA ASP A 234 -7.31 -10.63 -10.35
C ASP A 234 -8.70 -10.14 -9.89
N VAL A 235 -8.76 -9.03 -9.14
CA VAL A 235 -10.04 -8.38 -8.75
C VAL A 235 -10.46 -7.24 -9.66
N GLY A 236 -9.56 -6.71 -10.48
CA GLY A 236 -9.88 -5.65 -11.42
C GLY A 236 -8.63 -4.98 -12.00
N HIS A 237 -8.72 -4.54 -13.26
CA HIS A 237 -7.62 -4.05 -14.08
C HIS A 237 -8.15 -3.21 -15.25
N PHE A 238 -7.27 -2.46 -15.94
CA PHE A 238 -7.61 -1.85 -17.21
C PHE A 238 -7.69 -2.90 -18.34
N GLU A 239 -8.67 -2.77 -19.22
CA GLU A 239 -8.78 -3.58 -20.44
C GLU A 239 -7.47 -3.48 -21.26
N GLY A 240 -6.96 -4.62 -21.74
CA GLY A 240 -5.69 -4.71 -22.46
C GLY A 240 -4.43 -4.77 -21.57
N ALA A 241 -4.54 -4.54 -20.26
CA ALA A 241 -3.41 -4.71 -19.34
C ALA A 241 -3.13 -6.19 -19.05
N GLN A 242 -1.91 -6.65 -19.32
CA GLN A 242 -1.50 -8.02 -18.99
C GLN A 242 -1.40 -8.24 -17.47
N ARG A 243 -1.72 -9.45 -17.01
CA ARG A 243 -1.62 -9.84 -15.60
C ARG A 243 -0.15 -9.89 -15.15
N PRO A 244 0.26 -9.17 -14.09
CA PRO A 244 1.62 -9.24 -13.57
C PRO A 244 1.96 -10.64 -13.04
N ASN A 245 3.07 -11.22 -13.50
CA ASN A 245 3.59 -12.50 -12.99
C ASN A 245 4.39 -12.34 -11.68
N VAL A 246 3.92 -11.48 -10.76
CA VAL A 246 4.59 -11.20 -9.47
C VAL A 246 3.58 -11.05 -8.33
N ASP A 247 3.77 -11.79 -7.25
CA ASP A 247 2.94 -11.69 -6.04
C ASP A 247 3.35 -10.52 -5.11
N CYS A 248 4.51 -9.92 -5.37
CA CYS A 248 5.02 -8.79 -4.60
C CYS A 248 5.81 -7.81 -5.47
N PHE A 249 5.44 -6.53 -5.43
CA PHE A 249 6.15 -5.43 -6.10
C PHE A 249 7.64 -5.37 -5.77
N ARG A 250 8.05 -5.92 -4.61
CA ARG A 250 9.45 -6.07 -4.26
C ARG A 250 10.25 -6.78 -5.36
N SER A 251 9.64 -7.79 -5.99
CA SER A 251 10.25 -8.67 -6.98
C SER A 251 9.81 -8.37 -8.42
N THR A 252 9.28 -7.17 -8.70
CA THR A 252 8.92 -6.76 -10.08
C THR A 252 10.17 -6.64 -10.95
N SER A 253 10.18 -7.34 -12.09
CA SER A 253 11.36 -7.47 -12.96
C SER A 253 11.13 -7.29 -14.46
N PHE A 254 9.93 -6.88 -14.89
CA PHE A 254 9.60 -6.61 -16.30
C PHE A 254 10.53 -5.57 -16.94
N GLY A 255 11.13 -5.87 -18.08
CA GLY A 255 12.07 -4.99 -18.79
C GLY A 255 13.44 -4.83 -18.13
N LEU A 256 13.77 -5.69 -17.14
CA LEU A 256 15.10 -5.70 -16.51
C LEU A 256 16.06 -6.73 -17.13
N SER A 257 15.53 -7.77 -17.76
CA SER A 257 16.29 -8.78 -18.49
C SER A 257 16.80 -8.23 -19.82
N GLU A 258 18.00 -8.64 -20.24
CA GLU A 258 18.44 -8.51 -21.65
C GLU A 258 18.16 -9.81 -22.45
N GLU A 259 17.78 -10.90 -21.76
CA GLU A 259 17.32 -12.16 -22.37
C GLU A 259 15.81 -12.09 -22.64
N GLU A 260 15.38 -12.61 -23.79
CA GLU A 260 13.96 -12.64 -24.20
C GLU A 260 13.14 -13.64 -23.36
N ILE A 261 12.68 -13.19 -22.20
CA ILE A 261 11.73 -13.93 -21.37
C ILE A 261 10.34 -13.78 -21.98
N ALA A 262 9.79 -14.84 -22.58
CA ALA A 262 8.48 -14.81 -23.27
C ALA A 262 7.27 -14.42 -22.39
N SER A 263 7.43 -14.31 -21.07
CA SER A 263 6.42 -13.81 -20.13
C SER A 263 6.64 -12.36 -19.66
N ASP A 264 7.68 -11.70 -20.15
CA ASP A 264 7.97 -10.30 -19.87
C ASP A 264 7.36 -9.40 -20.98
N PRO A 265 6.37 -8.54 -20.66
CA PRO A 265 5.72 -7.66 -21.64
C PRO A 265 6.63 -6.61 -22.28
N LEU A 266 7.88 -6.48 -21.81
CA LEU A 266 8.86 -5.52 -22.30
C LEU A 266 10.11 -6.16 -22.94
N ALA A 267 10.21 -7.49 -23.05
CA ALA A 267 11.42 -8.17 -23.54
C ALA A 267 11.81 -7.75 -24.98
N SER A 268 10.86 -7.83 -25.91
CA SER A 268 11.12 -7.65 -27.35
C SER A 268 10.55 -6.34 -27.92
N VAL A 269 10.36 -5.31 -27.07
CA VAL A 269 9.75 -4.03 -27.48
C VAL A 269 10.80 -2.98 -27.83
N ASP A 270 10.48 -2.11 -28.80
CA ASP A 270 11.32 -0.96 -29.12
C ASP A 270 11.31 0.04 -27.94
N LYS A 271 12.43 0.13 -27.22
CA LYS A 271 12.62 0.99 -26.03
C LYS A 271 12.53 2.50 -26.35
N GLU A 272 12.77 2.90 -27.60
CA GLU A 272 12.68 4.29 -28.07
C GLU A 272 11.24 4.65 -28.48
N ASN A 273 10.56 3.76 -29.23
CA ASN A 273 9.28 4.07 -29.88
C ASN A 273 8.02 3.50 -29.20
N THR A 274 8.13 2.49 -28.34
CA THR A 274 6.97 1.90 -27.64
C THR A 274 6.50 2.77 -26.48
N ASN A 275 5.22 3.13 -26.48
CA ASN A 275 4.59 3.89 -25.40
C ASN A 275 4.20 2.94 -24.26
N VAL A 276 4.93 3.01 -23.15
CA VAL A 276 4.67 2.18 -21.96
C VAL A 276 3.76 2.96 -21.00
N LEU A 277 2.50 2.53 -20.88
CA LEU A 277 1.47 3.11 -20.03
C LEU A 277 1.42 2.36 -18.69
N MET A 278 1.97 2.94 -17.62
CA MET A 278 2.03 2.31 -16.29
C MET A 278 0.96 2.81 -15.32
N TYR A 279 0.27 1.89 -14.66
CA TYR A 279 -0.63 2.23 -13.55
C TYR A 279 -0.41 1.38 -12.31
N CYS A 280 -0.86 1.92 -11.17
CA CYS A 280 -1.06 1.18 -9.93
C CYS A 280 -2.13 1.89 -9.10
N THR A 281 -2.47 1.35 -7.93
CA THR A 281 -3.55 1.85 -7.05
C THR A 281 -3.54 3.36 -6.82
N GLY A 282 -2.36 3.94 -6.54
CA GLY A 282 -2.24 5.35 -6.14
C GLY A 282 -1.05 6.13 -6.75
N GLY A 283 -0.27 5.53 -7.66
CA GLY A 283 0.83 6.20 -8.38
C GLY A 283 2.25 5.80 -7.96
N ILE A 284 2.55 5.73 -6.65
CA ILE A 284 3.94 5.63 -6.13
C ILE A 284 4.80 4.49 -6.72
N ARG A 285 4.21 3.33 -7.05
CA ARG A 285 4.95 2.21 -7.67
C ARG A 285 5.38 2.53 -9.09
N CYS A 286 4.57 3.28 -9.84
CA CYS A 286 4.89 3.67 -11.21
C CYS A 286 6.00 4.72 -11.25
N ASP A 287 5.99 5.68 -10.32
CA ASP A 287 7.09 6.64 -10.16
C ASP A 287 8.43 5.92 -9.90
N VAL A 288 8.45 4.94 -8.99
CA VAL A 288 9.64 4.13 -8.72
C VAL A 288 10.04 3.27 -9.92
N TYR A 289 9.10 2.52 -10.50
CA TYR A 289 9.42 1.59 -11.57
C TYR A 289 9.81 2.29 -12.88
N SER A 290 9.22 3.45 -13.16
CA SER A 290 9.58 4.26 -14.33
C SER A 290 11.01 4.78 -14.27
N ALA A 291 11.55 5.11 -13.10
CA ALA A 291 12.96 5.48 -12.96
C ALA A 291 13.91 4.33 -13.32
N ILE A 292 13.54 3.09 -12.99
CA ILE A 292 14.30 1.89 -13.36
C ILE A 292 14.23 1.66 -14.87
N LEU A 293 13.02 1.70 -15.46
CA LEU A 293 12.85 1.57 -16.91
C LEU A 293 13.56 2.69 -17.68
N ARG A 294 13.61 3.92 -17.15
CA ARG A 294 14.36 5.04 -17.71
C ARG A 294 15.86 4.72 -17.77
N GLN A 295 16.43 4.19 -16.68
CA GLN A 295 17.83 3.73 -16.64
C GLN A 295 18.09 2.55 -17.58
N LYS A 296 17.09 1.68 -17.82
CA LYS A 296 17.11 0.58 -18.81
C LYS A 296 16.90 1.03 -20.27
N GLY A 297 16.78 2.33 -20.52
CA GLY A 297 16.76 2.94 -21.85
C GLY A 297 15.37 3.36 -22.35
N PHE A 298 14.28 3.00 -21.67
CA PHE A 298 12.93 3.28 -22.16
C PHE A 298 12.60 4.78 -22.18
N LYS A 299 12.20 5.31 -23.36
CA LYS A 299 11.94 6.76 -23.55
C LYS A 299 10.48 7.16 -23.33
N ARG A 300 9.53 6.44 -23.94
CA ARG A 300 8.11 6.81 -23.94
C ARG A 300 7.36 6.20 -22.76
N LEU A 301 7.79 6.57 -21.55
CA LEU A 301 7.21 6.13 -20.28
C LEU A 301 6.12 7.12 -19.80
N TYR A 302 4.92 6.60 -19.52
CA TYR A 302 3.80 7.39 -19.01
C TYR A 302 3.20 6.73 -17.77
N THR A 303 2.58 7.53 -16.89
CA THR A 303 1.85 6.99 -15.73
C THR A 303 0.53 7.71 -15.48
N LEU A 304 -0.45 6.97 -14.96
CA LEU A 304 -1.71 7.53 -14.50
C LEU A 304 -1.51 8.41 -13.25
N LYS A 305 -1.67 9.73 -13.40
CA LYS A 305 -1.57 10.71 -12.31
C LYS A 305 -2.58 10.38 -11.21
N GLY A 306 -2.08 10.10 -10.01
CA GLY A 306 -2.92 9.68 -8.88
C GLY A 306 -3.45 8.23 -8.98
N GLY A 307 -2.94 7.41 -9.90
CA GLY A 307 -3.29 6.00 -10.02
C GLY A 307 -4.79 5.72 -10.23
N VAL A 308 -5.15 4.44 -10.12
CA VAL A 308 -6.54 3.99 -10.34
C VAL A 308 -7.52 4.68 -9.39
N SER A 309 -7.13 4.94 -8.14
CA SER A 309 -8.01 5.62 -7.18
C SER A 309 -8.47 7.00 -7.66
N HIS A 310 -7.60 7.77 -8.31
CA HIS A 310 -7.97 9.08 -8.87
C HIS A 310 -8.71 8.94 -10.21
N TYR A 311 -8.37 7.91 -11.00
CA TYR A 311 -9.10 7.61 -12.23
C TYR A 311 -10.56 7.27 -11.98
N LEU A 312 -10.86 6.35 -11.04
CA LEU A 312 -12.24 5.96 -10.72
C LEU A 312 -13.05 7.15 -10.16
N GLU A 313 -12.40 8.05 -9.42
CA GLU A 313 -12.99 9.30 -8.91
C GLU A 313 -13.40 10.25 -10.04
N LYS A 314 -12.55 10.43 -11.06
CA LYS A 314 -12.80 11.39 -12.15
C LYS A 314 -13.59 10.81 -13.31
N GLU A 315 -13.27 9.60 -13.76
CA GLU A 315 -13.82 8.97 -14.98
C GLU A 315 -14.83 7.86 -14.68
N GLY A 316 -14.86 7.31 -13.46
CA GLY A 316 -15.64 6.12 -13.16
C GLY A 316 -14.99 4.86 -13.74
N PHE A 317 -15.80 3.91 -14.22
CA PHE A 317 -15.34 2.58 -14.66
C PHE A 317 -14.89 2.49 -16.13
N ALA A 318 -14.79 3.60 -16.87
CA ALA A 318 -14.47 3.55 -18.31
C ALA A 318 -13.14 2.81 -18.58
N GLY A 319 -13.18 1.71 -19.36
CA GLY A 319 -12.01 0.85 -19.64
C GLY A 319 -11.44 0.11 -18.43
N TRP A 320 -12.11 0.16 -17.27
CA TRP A 320 -11.71 -0.51 -16.03
C TRP A 320 -12.69 -1.64 -15.69
N VAL A 321 -12.15 -2.85 -15.54
CA VAL A 321 -12.89 -4.06 -15.18
C VAL A 321 -12.79 -4.30 -13.68
N GLY A 322 -13.89 -4.69 -13.03
CA GLY A 322 -13.88 -5.15 -11.63
C GLY A 322 -13.65 -4.07 -10.57
N ASN A 323 -13.12 -4.49 -9.42
CA ASN A 323 -12.92 -3.67 -8.23
C ASN A 323 -11.44 -3.27 -8.05
N LEU A 324 -11.21 -2.12 -7.42
CA LEU A 324 -9.86 -1.71 -7.04
C LEU A 324 -9.43 -2.36 -5.71
N PHE A 325 -8.34 -3.11 -5.75
CA PHE A 325 -7.67 -3.62 -4.54
C PHE A 325 -7.11 -2.48 -3.69
N VAL A 326 -7.34 -2.50 -2.37
CA VAL A 326 -6.82 -1.51 -1.41
C VAL A 326 -6.14 -2.15 -0.19
N PHE A 327 -5.05 -1.54 0.27
CA PHE A 327 -4.11 -2.11 1.27
C PHE A 327 -4.54 -1.97 2.75
N ASP A 328 -5.85 -1.89 2.99
CA ASP A 328 -6.50 -1.72 4.29
C ASP A 328 -7.56 -2.80 4.54
N SER A 329 -8.43 -2.68 5.56
CA SER A 329 -9.45 -3.69 5.89
C SER A 329 -10.48 -3.96 4.78
N ARG A 330 -10.73 -2.98 3.91
CA ARG A 330 -11.74 -3.07 2.85
C ARG A 330 -11.37 -4.13 1.81
N LEU A 331 -10.08 -4.26 1.49
CA LEU A 331 -9.47 -5.14 0.47
C LEU A 331 -9.89 -4.88 -0.98
N SER A 332 -11.14 -4.51 -1.22
CA SER A 332 -11.74 -4.37 -2.53
C SER A 332 -12.77 -3.25 -2.47
N LEU A 333 -12.76 -2.34 -3.44
CA LEU A 333 -13.74 -1.27 -3.59
C LEU A 333 -14.24 -1.19 -5.04
N PRO A 334 -15.56 -1.25 -5.28
CA PRO A 334 -16.11 -1.09 -6.62
C PRO A 334 -16.01 0.37 -7.09
N PRO A 335 -15.96 0.62 -8.41
CA PRO A 335 -15.91 1.97 -9.00
C PRO A 335 -16.98 2.94 -8.48
N SER A 336 -18.19 2.43 -8.20
CA SER A 336 -19.31 3.21 -7.66
C SER A 336 -19.05 3.81 -6.27
N MET A 337 -18.07 3.33 -5.51
CA MET A 337 -17.61 3.96 -4.26
C MET A 337 -16.72 5.20 -4.49
N TYR A 338 -16.13 5.35 -5.67
CA TYR A 338 -15.32 6.52 -6.03
C TYR A 338 -16.14 7.58 -6.77
N LYS A 339 -17.13 7.16 -7.55
CA LYS A 339 -18.02 8.05 -8.32
C LYS A 339 -19.46 7.52 -8.33
N PRO A 340 -20.25 7.75 -7.26
CA PRO A 340 -21.63 7.24 -7.15
C PRO A 340 -22.57 7.70 -8.26
N ASP A 341 -22.35 8.93 -8.77
CA ASP A 341 -23.14 9.54 -9.86
C ASP A 341 -22.83 8.90 -11.24
N ALA A 342 -21.80 8.05 -11.36
CA ALA A 342 -21.57 7.27 -12.58
C ALA A 342 -22.58 6.13 -12.66
N LYS A 343 -23.51 6.20 -13.63
CA LYS A 343 -24.54 5.17 -13.87
C LYS A 343 -23.89 3.80 -14.05
N ASP A 344 -23.94 3.00 -12.99
CA ASP A 344 -23.35 1.69 -12.89
C ASP A 344 -24.12 0.70 -13.79
N LYS A 345 -23.52 0.35 -14.94
CA LYS A 345 -24.02 -0.69 -15.85
C LYS A 345 -23.46 -2.07 -15.53
N SER A 346 -22.65 -2.24 -14.48
CA SER A 346 -22.06 -3.52 -14.08
C SER A 346 -22.64 -4.12 -12.78
N ILE A 347 -23.48 -3.38 -12.05
CA ILE A 347 -24.40 -3.95 -11.04
C ILE A 347 -25.57 -4.69 -11.69
N THR A 348 -25.97 -4.31 -12.92
CA THR A 348 -26.62 -5.29 -13.79
C THR A 348 -25.61 -6.37 -14.14
N LYS A 349 -25.95 -7.63 -13.80
CA LYS A 349 -25.22 -8.89 -14.08
C LYS A 349 -24.16 -8.76 -15.18
N PRO A 350 -22.96 -9.37 -15.04
CA PRO A 350 -21.96 -9.38 -16.10
C PRO A 350 -22.66 -9.72 -17.42
N THR A 351 -22.67 -8.74 -18.34
CA THR A 351 -23.33 -8.90 -19.63
C THR A 351 -22.79 -10.16 -20.26
N SER A 352 -23.69 -11.07 -20.69
CA SER A 352 -23.46 -12.50 -20.93
C SER A 352 -22.63 -12.82 -22.18
N GLN A 353 -21.55 -12.04 -22.37
CA GLN A 353 -20.53 -12.07 -23.40
C GLN A 353 -19.15 -11.64 -22.86
N ALA A 354 -19.07 -11.00 -21.68
CA ALA A 354 -17.81 -10.82 -20.97
C ALA A 354 -17.45 -12.13 -20.26
N ALA A 355 -16.34 -12.75 -20.64
CA ALA A 355 -15.83 -13.93 -19.97
C ALA A 355 -15.51 -13.63 -18.49
N PRO A 356 -15.66 -14.61 -17.58
CA PRO A 356 -15.29 -14.44 -16.18
C PRO A 356 -13.79 -14.18 -16.02
N PHE A 357 -13.43 -12.92 -15.75
CA PHE A 357 -12.05 -12.52 -15.53
C PHE A 357 -11.55 -12.96 -14.13
N ALA A 358 -12.40 -12.85 -13.11
CA ALA A 358 -12.09 -13.23 -11.74
C ALA A 358 -12.44 -14.69 -11.49
N LYS A 359 -11.45 -15.48 -11.10
CA LYS A 359 -11.56 -16.94 -10.91
C LYS A 359 -11.21 -17.37 -9.49
N CYS A 360 -11.79 -18.50 -9.08
CA CYS A 360 -11.47 -19.19 -7.85
C CYS A 360 -10.10 -19.86 -7.99
N TYR A 361 -9.15 -19.49 -7.13
CA TYR A 361 -7.78 -20.03 -7.12
C TYR A 361 -7.70 -21.57 -6.98
N ILE A 362 -8.77 -22.23 -6.52
CA ILE A 362 -8.79 -23.68 -6.22
C ILE A 362 -9.42 -24.52 -7.34
N CYS A 363 -10.39 -23.97 -8.08
CA CYS A 363 -11.21 -24.74 -9.03
C CYS A 363 -11.52 -23.99 -10.34
N ASP A 364 -10.91 -22.83 -10.56
CA ASP A 364 -11.08 -21.93 -11.71
C ASP A 364 -12.52 -21.46 -12.01
N SER A 365 -13.50 -21.81 -11.17
CA SER A 365 -14.87 -21.31 -11.28
C SER A 365 -14.93 -19.79 -11.15
N GLU A 366 -15.94 -19.15 -11.73
CA GLU A 366 -16.20 -17.73 -11.54
C GLU A 366 -16.33 -17.39 -10.04
N VAL A 367 -15.91 -16.18 -9.65
CA VAL A 367 -16.19 -15.63 -8.31
C VAL A 367 -17.03 -14.36 -8.40
N SER A 368 -18.15 -14.35 -7.68
CA SER A 368 -19.02 -13.17 -7.56
C SER A 368 -18.52 -12.17 -6.51
N GLU A 369 -17.85 -12.64 -5.45
CA GLU A 369 -17.20 -11.78 -4.46
C GLU A 369 -15.77 -11.47 -4.91
N LEU A 370 -15.55 -10.28 -5.47
CA LEU A 370 -14.23 -9.77 -5.88
C LEU A 370 -13.37 -9.36 -4.68
N ARG A 371 -13.25 -10.22 -3.65
CA ARG A 371 -12.55 -9.92 -2.40
C ARG A 371 -11.69 -11.08 -1.94
N HIS A 372 -10.41 -10.78 -1.79
CA HIS A 372 -9.43 -11.74 -1.31
C HIS A 372 -9.66 -12.14 0.14
N ARG A 373 -9.23 -13.36 0.47
CA ARG A 373 -9.11 -13.87 1.84
C ARG A 373 -7.73 -14.48 2.04
N ASN A 374 -7.24 -14.45 3.28
CA ASN A 374 -6.02 -15.16 3.64
C ASN A 374 -6.34 -16.65 3.89
N CYS A 375 -5.41 -17.55 3.60
CA CYS A 375 -5.50 -18.96 3.95
C CYS A 375 -5.65 -19.12 5.46
N ALA A 376 -6.61 -19.94 5.92
CA ALA A 376 -6.87 -20.17 7.34
C ALA A 376 -5.63 -20.66 8.11
N ASN A 377 -4.80 -21.50 7.48
CA ASN A 377 -3.46 -21.85 7.97
C ASN A 377 -2.59 -20.60 8.13
N LEU A 378 -2.19 -20.29 9.36
CA LEU A 378 -1.37 -19.14 9.71
C LEU A 378 0.05 -19.20 9.12
N ASP A 379 0.62 -20.40 8.96
CA ASP A 379 1.96 -20.60 8.40
C ASP A 379 2.00 -20.32 6.88
N CYS A 380 0.90 -20.61 6.19
CA CYS A 380 0.73 -20.28 4.78
C CYS A 380 0.34 -18.82 4.59
N ASN A 381 -0.78 -18.40 5.18
CA ASN A 381 -1.35 -17.05 5.11
C ASN A 381 -1.51 -16.46 3.68
N LEU A 382 -1.40 -17.27 2.62
CA LEU A 382 -1.58 -16.87 1.21
C LEU A 382 -2.85 -16.04 1.03
N LEU A 383 -2.78 -14.96 0.25
CA LEU A 383 -3.92 -14.12 -0.10
C LEU A 383 -4.47 -14.57 -1.46
N PHE A 384 -5.73 -15.02 -1.53
CA PHE A 384 -6.31 -15.62 -2.74
C PHE A 384 -7.81 -15.30 -2.90
N LEU A 385 -8.32 -15.39 -4.13
CA LEU A 385 -9.75 -15.39 -4.46
C LEU A 385 -10.31 -16.80 -4.38
N CYS A 386 -11.55 -16.94 -3.89
CA CYS A 386 -12.17 -18.23 -3.65
C CYS A 386 -13.70 -18.13 -3.75
N CYS A 387 -14.33 -19.08 -4.44
CA CYS A 387 -15.79 -19.22 -4.41
C CYS A 387 -16.26 -19.83 -3.07
N GLY A 388 -17.51 -19.60 -2.69
CA GLY A 388 -18.07 -20.06 -1.41
C GLY A 388 -17.89 -21.57 -1.16
N ASN A 389 -18.22 -22.39 -2.17
CA ASN A 389 -18.06 -23.85 -2.09
C ASN A 389 -16.62 -24.28 -1.72
N CYS A 390 -15.60 -23.66 -2.31
CA CYS A 390 -14.20 -23.96 -1.98
C CYS A 390 -13.77 -23.42 -0.61
N VAL A 391 -14.37 -22.31 -0.14
CA VAL A 391 -14.18 -21.83 1.24
C VAL A 391 -14.70 -22.87 2.23
N ASP A 392 -15.88 -23.43 1.99
CA ASP A 392 -16.52 -24.38 2.91
C ASP A 392 -15.80 -25.73 2.90
N VAL A 393 -15.55 -26.30 1.71
CA VAL A 393 -14.86 -27.60 1.54
C VAL A 393 -13.44 -27.59 2.13
N LEU A 394 -12.67 -26.51 1.90
CA LEU A 394 -11.30 -26.39 2.43
C LEU A 394 -11.23 -25.62 3.76
N LYS A 395 -12.35 -25.36 4.44
CA LYS A 395 -12.37 -24.63 5.73
C LYS A 395 -11.53 -23.34 5.70
N GLY A 396 -11.65 -22.57 4.62
CA GLY A 396 -10.93 -21.30 4.39
C GLY A 396 -9.44 -21.44 4.05
N CYS A 397 -8.95 -22.65 3.78
CA CYS A 397 -7.59 -22.89 3.29
C CYS A 397 -7.49 -22.80 1.76
N CYS A 398 -6.28 -22.53 1.26
CA CYS A 398 -5.98 -22.51 -0.18
C CYS A 398 -5.72 -23.90 -0.78
N CYS A 399 -5.52 -24.94 0.05
CA CYS A 399 -5.29 -26.32 -0.39
C CYS A 399 -5.55 -27.31 0.76
N SER A 400 -5.73 -28.60 0.44
CA SER A 400 -5.95 -29.68 1.41
C SER A 400 -4.85 -29.78 2.47
N LYS A 401 -3.57 -29.65 2.09
CA LYS A 401 -2.42 -29.65 3.02
C LYS A 401 -2.50 -28.55 4.09
N CYS A 402 -3.17 -27.44 3.81
CA CYS A 402 -3.35 -26.38 4.80
C CYS A 402 -4.49 -26.68 5.80
N VAL A 403 -5.43 -27.57 5.48
CA VAL A 403 -6.56 -27.94 6.36
C VAL A 403 -6.07 -28.72 7.59
N SER A 404 -4.99 -29.49 7.46
CA SER A 404 -4.36 -30.25 8.54
C SER A 404 -3.21 -29.50 9.26
N ALA A 405 -3.04 -28.20 9.02
CA ALA A 405 -1.97 -27.43 9.63
C ALA A 405 -2.22 -27.16 11.14
N PRO A 406 -1.18 -27.21 11.99
CA PRO A 406 -1.34 -27.08 13.45
C PRO A 406 -1.78 -25.67 13.91
N ARG A 407 -1.61 -24.64 13.06
CA ARG A 407 -2.00 -23.26 13.37
C ARG A 407 -3.14 -22.79 12.47
N LEU A 408 -4.23 -23.56 12.49
CA LEU A 408 -5.43 -23.27 11.73
C LEU A 408 -6.30 -22.22 12.43
N ARG A 409 -6.80 -21.24 11.67
CA ARG A 409 -7.76 -20.22 12.14
C ARG A 409 -9.18 -20.62 11.69
N PRO A 410 -10.24 -20.27 12.45
CA PRO A 410 -11.61 -20.63 12.06
C PRO A 410 -12.05 -19.90 10.79
N VAL A 411 -12.93 -20.50 10.00
CA VAL A 411 -13.56 -19.82 8.85
C VAL A 411 -14.26 -18.57 9.34
N LEU A 412 -13.90 -17.41 8.79
CA LEU A 412 -14.52 -16.14 9.14
C LEU A 412 -15.70 -15.84 8.19
N PRO A 413 -16.86 -15.40 8.73
CA PRO A 413 -18.01 -15.04 7.91
C PRO A 413 -17.80 -13.67 7.24
N GLY A 414 -18.30 -13.55 6.01
CA GLY A 414 -18.29 -12.32 5.22
C GLY A 414 -16.91 -11.65 5.12
N HIS A 415 -16.87 -10.33 5.31
CA HIS A 415 -15.67 -9.52 5.09
C HIS A 415 -14.69 -9.47 6.27
N GLN A 416 -14.84 -10.32 7.29
CA GLN A 416 -13.93 -10.32 8.44
C GLN A 416 -12.48 -10.66 8.05
N ARG A 417 -11.54 -10.28 8.92
CA ARG A 417 -10.10 -10.53 8.76
C ARG A 417 -9.53 -11.23 9.98
N TYR A 418 -8.52 -12.06 9.75
CA TYR A 418 -7.83 -12.72 10.85
C TYR A 418 -7.15 -11.73 11.78
N LYS A 419 -7.43 -11.88 13.08
CA LYS A 419 -6.73 -11.25 14.18
C LYS A 419 -5.36 -11.94 14.40
N LYS A 420 -4.62 -11.50 15.41
CA LYS A 420 -3.37 -12.17 15.82
C LYS A 420 -3.65 -13.60 16.33
N TRP A 421 -2.68 -14.50 16.16
CA TRP A 421 -2.82 -15.93 16.50
C TRP A 421 -3.30 -16.22 17.93
N HIS A 422 -2.84 -15.44 18.91
CA HIS A 422 -3.22 -15.59 20.32
C HIS A 422 -4.71 -15.36 20.60
N ILE A 423 -5.49 -14.85 19.63
CA ILE A 423 -6.96 -14.78 19.72
C ILE A 423 -7.63 -16.13 19.38
N TYR A 424 -6.95 -16.99 18.63
CA TYR A 424 -7.49 -18.25 18.11
C TYR A 424 -6.98 -19.49 18.84
N ARG A 425 -5.74 -19.47 19.33
CA ARG A 425 -5.09 -20.61 20.02
C ARG A 425 -5.98 -21.23 21.10
N ASP A 426 -6.61 -20.38 21.92
CA ASP A 426 -7.37 -20.79 23.09
C ASP A 426 -8.84 -21.18 22.76
N ILE A 427 -9.23 -21.09 21.48
CA ILE A 427 -10.56 -21.51 20.98
C ILE A 427 -10.56 -23.01 20.66
N CYS A 428 -9.50 -23.54 20.05
CA CYS A 428 -9.37 -24.99 19.77
C CYS A 428 -9.48 -25.85 21.03
N CYS A 429 -8.92 -25.40 22.16
CA CYS A 429 -8.99 -26.13 23.42
C CYS A 429 -10.43 -26.27 23.96
N LYS A 430 -11.34 -25.34 23.63
CA LYS A 430 -12.72 -25.35 24.14
C LYS A 430 -13.65 -26.26 23.35
N THR A 431 -13.38 -26.52 22.07
CA THR A 431 -14.17 -27.45 21.26
C THR A 431 -13.96 -28.90 21.68
N ASP A 432 -12.77 -29.25 22.16
CA ASP A 432 -12.47 -30.61 22.65
C ASP A 432 -13.06 -30.85 24.06
N GLU A 433 -13.02 -29.85 24.95
CA GLU A 433 -13.66 -29.93 26.27
C GLU A 433 -15.19 -30.13 26.21
N MET A 434 -15.85 -29.60 25.17
CA MET A 434 -17.31 -29.75 24.98
C MET A 434 -17.72 -31.10 24.38
N LEU A 435 -16.80 -31.85 23.78
CA LEU A 435 -17.07 -33.22 23.28
C LEU A 435 -16.78 -34.31 24.32
N ILE A 436 -16.08 -33.97 25.41
CA ILE A 436 -15.75 -34.92 26.49
C ILE A 436 -16.82 -34.94 27.60
N LYS A 437 -17.71 -33.93 27.66
CA LYS A 437 -18.78 -33.86 28.67
C LYS A 437 -20.15 -34.24 28.10
N ASN A 438 -20.38 -35.55 27.97
CA ASN A 438 -21.73 -36.09 27.86
C ASN A 438 -22.35 -36.20 29.27
N PRO A 439 -23.67 -35.96 29.48
CA PRO A 439 -24.21 -35.66 30.80
C PRO A 439 -24.79 -36.89 31.52
N LEU A 440 -24.15 -37.30 32.62
CA LEU A 440 -24.71 -38.22 33.61
C LEU A 440 -24.17 -37.87 35.00
N HIS A 441 -25.08 -37.77 35.98
CA HIS A 441 -24.84 -37.53 37.42
C HIS A 441 -24.25 -36.14 37.79
N ASP A 442 -24.75 -35.39 38.78
CA ASP A 442 -25.76 -35.68 39.82
C ASP A 442 -26.78 -34.55 40.07
N LEU A 443 -27.92 -34.95 40.65
CA LEU A 443 -28.91 -34.12 41.34
C LEU A 443 -28.60 -34.13 42.85
N GLU A 444 -28.46 -32.96 43.47
CA GLU A 444 -28.73 -32.63 44.89
C GLU A 444 -28.38 -31.13 45.06
N ILE A 445 -29.30 -30.20 45.39
CA ILE A 445 -29.97 -29.98 46.69
C ILE A 445 -28.90 -29.90 47.80
N VAL A 446 -28.38 -28.73 48.18
CA VAL A 446 -29.07 -27.59 48.86
C VAL A 446 -28.51 -26.24 48.40
#